data_AF-K5XQS7-F1
#
_entry.id   AF-K5XQS7-F1
#
_cell.length_a   1.000
_cell.length_b   1.000
_cell.length_c   1.000
_cell.angle_alpha   90.00
_cell.angle_beta   90.00
_cell.angle_gamma   90.00
#
_symmetry.space_group_name_H-M   'P 1'
#
loop_
_entity.id
_entity.type
_entity.pdbx_description
1 polymer ?
#
loop_
_entity_poly.entity_id
_entity_poly.type
_entity_poly.pdbx_seq_one_letter_code
_entity_poly.pdbx_strand_id
1 'polypeptide(L)'
;MFEDEEVRRSCLMEYIPIDSTEACADVERFLRSSFKVVQKKYRHRVYSNWPSNADFLKLTAAASGLFIYAEVVMQFIRDSDRADPVSQLKILISVIDRSTDVPTKENPFVHLDALYKEILSSIPLTLWPTTKQILGGAIYGGRIAFGWYGHNLHHNFQTLRGMSILFDVTRNSVYASLDKSRSTLKIPDWKVAHKKPLTFFHASFADYLKESSRSGDFHVGSEEDVKKEMILRLLEIWHKCSGDDIAISSVESTWRQYCSELDDKSPSWGIKGFYTSLFHNTMSHLTQTVSDILYEPMESPAVTSLRKVHMRKLCYFSKMEDVRGTVLSMMSITPQPWHVGLRREVQLGDLGFGHLDWKEMSPVSTHFKDIREYSSGIIHRPRSNAELQVFVSDLESLQKHSPELRVDIVGGVPKERVALFQRDLTMYYIVPYPE
;
A
#
# COMPACT_ATOMS: atom_id res chain seq x y z
N MET A 1 8.85 -28.34 -8.01
CA MET A 1 9.60 -29.61 -7.90
C MET A 1 10.84 -29.43 -8.75
N PHE A 2 12.04 -29.64 -8.22
CA PHE A 2 13.28 -29.52 -9.01
C PHE A 2 13.43 -30.81 -9.83
N GLU A 3 13.15 -30.74 -11.13
CA GLU A 3 13.14 -31.90 -12.04
C GLU A 3 14.51 -32.16 -12.70
N ASP A 4 15.56 -31.47 -12.27
CA ASP A 4 16.91 -31.65 -12.79
C ASP A 4 17.65 -32.79 -12.05
N GLU A 5 18.04 -33.84 -12.77
CA GLU A 5 18.75 -35.01 -12.22
C GLU A 5 20.12 -34.66 -11.62
N GLU A 6 20.79 -33.61 -12.12
CA GLU A 6 22.13 -33.23 -11.67
C GLU A 6 22.07 -32.50 -10.31
N VAL A 7 21.00 -31.73 -10.09
CA VAL A 7 20.69 -31.09 -8.80
C VAL A 7 20.36 -32.13 -7.72
N ARG A 8 19.70 -33.23 -8.10
CA ARG A 8 19.27 -34.30 -7.19
C ARG A 8 20.44 -35.08 -6.57
N ARG A 9 21.59 -35.17 -7.25
CA ARG A 9 22.80 -35.83 -6.73
C ARG A 9 23.57 -35.00 -5.71
N SER A 10 23.32 -33.69 -5.64
CA SER A 10 24.06 -32.75 -4.80
C SER A 10 23.27 -32.23 -3.58
N CYS A 11 21.97 -32.55 -3.49
CA CYS A 11 21.08 -32.07 -2.43
C CYS A 11 20.59 -33.22 -1.55
N LEU A 12 20.85 -33.10 -0.24
CA LEU A 12 20.29 -34.00 0.76
C LEU A 12 18.89 -33.50 1.14
N MET A 13 17.86 -34.27 0.83
CA MET A 13 16.48 -33.98 1.24
C MET A 13 16.21 -34.70 2.55
N GLU A 14 16.06 -33.93 3.63
CA GLU A 14 15.64 -34.45 4.93
C GLU A 14 14.17 -34.10 5.15
N TYR A 15 13.34 -35.11 5.38
CA TYR A 15 11.94 -34.92 5.74
C TYR A 15 11.83 -34.89 7.27
N ILE A 16 11.42 -33.74 7.80
CA ILE A 16 11.17 -33.57 9.24
C ILE A 16 9.66 -33.51 9.44
N PRO A 17 9.02 -34.56 9.99
CA PRO A 17 7.60 -34.54 10.29
C PRO A 17 7.31 -33.51 11.38
N ILE A 18 6.27 -32.69 11.18
CA ILE A 18 5.86 -31.65 12.13
C ILE A 18 5.27 -32.28 13.41
N ASP A 19 4.72 -33.49 13.30
CA ASP A 19 4.07 -34.27 14.35
C ASP A 19 4.98 -35.39 14.92
N SER A 20 6.30 -35.28 14.75
CA SER A 20 7.24 -36.24 15.35
C SER A 20 7.13 -36.26 16.88
N THR A 21 7.59 -37.36 17.49
CA THR A 21 7.61 -37.48 18.96
C THR A 21 8.49 -36.39 19.58
N GLU A 22 9.61 -36.07 18.93
CA GLU A 22 10.52 -35.01 19.31
C GLU A 22 9.85 -33.62 19.21
N ALA A 23 9.17 -33.34 18.10
CA ALA A 23 8.46 -32.07 17.93
C ALA A 23 7.34 -31.88 18.97
N CYS A 24 6.59 -32.95 19.26
CA CYS A 24 5.57 -32.94 20.31
C CYS A 24 6.18 -32.68 21.70
N ALA A 25 7.30 -33.33 22.02
CA ALA A 25 8.02 -33.13 23.29
C ALA A 25 8.57 -31.70 23.41
N ASP A 26 9.09 -31.12 22.33
CA ASP A 26 9.58 -29.73 22.30
C ASP A 26 8.45 -28.72 22.50
N VAL A 27 7.31 -28.92 21.84
CA VAL A 27 6.10 -28.11 22.04
C VAL A 27 5.60 -28.21 23.47
N GLU A 28 5.52 -29.42 24.03
CA GLU A 28 5.11 -29.61 25.42
C GLU A 28 6.05 -28.86 26.38
N ARG A 29 7.36 -29.01 26.19
CA ARG A 29 8.38 -28.33 27.00
C ARG A 29 8.25 -26.82 26.91
N PHE A 30 8.07 -26.30 25.69
CA PHE A 30 7.83 -24.87 25.46
C PHE A 30 6.58 -24.39 26.19
N LEU A 31 5.44 -25.06 26.03
CA LEU A 31 4.18 -24.70 26.68
C LEU A 31 4.31 -24.72 28.21
N ARG A 32 4.91 -25.76 28.80
CA ARG A 32 5.14 -25.84 30.26
C ARG A 32 5.98 -24.68 30.78
N SER A 33 7.10 -24.40 30.13
CA SER A 33 7.95 -23.26 30.47
C SER A 33 7.16 -21.96 30.34
N SER A 34 6.38 -21.86 29.26
CA SER A 34 5.63 -20.67 28.94
C SER A 34 4.51 -20.37 29.94
N PHE A 35 3.75 -21.37 30.37
CA PHE A 35 2.73 -21.23 31.41
C PHE A 35 3.34 -20.83 32.76
N LYS A 36 4.52 -21.36 33.15
CA LYS A 36 5.22 -20.93 34.37
C LYS A 36 5.55 -19.43 34.35
N VAL A 37 5.93 -18.89 33.21
CA VAL A 37 6.15 -17.44 33.05
C VAL A 37 4.84 -16.66 33.25
N VAL A 38 3.73 -17.14 32.69
CA VAL A 38 2.40 -16.52 32.85
C VAL A 38 1.96 -16.55 34.32
N GLN A 39 2.04 -17.71 34.97
CA GLN A 39 1.75 -17.86 36.41
C GLN A 39 2.57 -16.86 37.24
N LYS A 40 3.87 -16.71 36.96
CA LYS A 40 4.75 -15.78 37.67
C LYS A 40 4.34 -14.31 37.44
N LYS A 41 3.93 -13.95 36.23
CA LYS A 41 3.48 -12.59 35.89
C LYS A 41 2.12 -12.26 36.50
N TYR A 42 1.19 -13.21 36.52
CA TYR A 42 -0.19 -13.03 36.96
C TYR A 42 -0.52 -13.77 38.26
N ARG A 43 0.43 -13.85 39.20
CA ARG A 43 0.27 -14.57 40.50
C ARG A 43 -0.97 -14.19 41.29
N HIS A 44 -1.50 -12.98 41.09
CA HIS A 44 -2.70 -12.47 41.76
C HIS A 44 -4.02 -12.89 41.08
N ARG A 45 -3.98 -13.45 39.87
CA ARG A 45 -5.16 -13.90 39.09
C ARG A 45 -5.13 -15.40 38.76
N VAL A 46 -3.96 -16.03 38.90
CA VAL A 46 -3.69 -17.38 38.42
C VAL A 46 -3.18 -18.24 39.58
N TYR A 47 -3.86 -19.35 39.84
CA TYR A 47 -3.43 -20.34 40.83
C TYR A 47 -2.19 -21.10 40.37
N SER A 48 -1.41 -21.64 41.32
CA SER A 48 -0.17 -22.38 41.02
C SER A 48 -0.38 -23.64 40.20
N ASN A 49 -1.59 -24.20 40.21
CA ASN A 49 -1.99 -25.40 39.47
C ASN A 49 -2.69 -25.09 38.13
N TRP A 50 -2.70 -23.83 37.66
CA TRP A 50 -3.25 -23.44 36.36
C TRP A 50 -2.17 -23.46 35.27
N PRO A 51 -2.42 -23.95 34.04
CA PRO A 51 -3.66 -24.56 33.58
C PRO A 51 -3.88 -25.93 34.23
N SER A 52 -5.13 -26.39 34.25
CA SER A 52 -5.42 -27.75 34.69
C SER A 52 -4.69 -28.77 33.80
N ASN A 53 -4.36 -29.96 34.33
CA ASN A 53 -3.72 -31.00 33.52
C ASN A 53 -4.58 -31.38 32.29
N ALA A 54 -5.90 -31.37 32.42
CA ALA A 54 -6.81 -31.66 31.31
C ALA A 54 -6.73 -30.60 30.20
N ASP A 55 -6.79 -29.31 30.56
CA ASP A 55 -6.67 -28.21 29.59
C ASP A 55 -5.29 -28.20 28.94
N PHE A 56 -4.24 -28.48 29.71
CA PHE A 56 -2.87 -28.59 29.20
C PHE A 56 -2.74 -29.72 28.17
N LEU A 57 -3.29 -30.90 28.47
CA LEU A 57 -3.26 -32.04 27.55
C LEU A 57 -4.06 -31.77 26.26
N LYS A 58 -5.22 -31.09 26.36
CA LYS A 58 -5.98 -30.65 25.18
C LYS A 58 -5.15 -29.73 24.28
N LEU A 59 -4.44 -28.77 24.88
CA LEU A 59 -3.57 -27.85 24.13
C LEU A 59 -2.41 -28.54 23.45
N THR A 60 -1.72 -29.45 24.15
CA THR A 60 -0.60 -30.20 23.57
C THR A 60 -1.07 -31.10 22.43
N ALA A 61 -2.25 -31.71 22.58
CA ALA A 61 -2.85 -32.53 21.52
C ALA A 61 -3.23 -31.69 20.30
N ALA A 62 -3.88 -30.53 20.51
CA ALA A 62 -4.23 -29.61 19.41
C ALA A 62 -2.98 -29.02 18.72
N ALA A 63 -1.88 -28.86 19.46
CA ALA A 63 -0.63 -28.42 18.87
C ALA A 63 0.00 -29.50 17.99
N SER A 64 -0.08 -30.78 18.35
CA SER A 64 0.44 -31.91 17.56
C SER A 64 1.83 -31.67 16.97
N GLY A 65 2.75 -31.10 17.76
CA GLY A 65 4.12 -30.75 17.35
C GLY A 65 4.27 -29.45 16.53
N LEU A 66 3.16 -28.80 16.13
CA LEU A 66 3.14 -27.52 15.43
C LEU A 66 3.54 -26.37 16.36
N PHE A 67 4.83 -26.06 16.41
CA PHE A 67 5.39 -25.05 17.29
C PHE A 67 4.76 -23.66 17.12
N ILE A 68 4.43 -23.27 15.89
CA ILE A 68 3.78 -21.98 15.64
C ILE A 68 2.41 -21.88 16.30
N TYR A 69 1.65 -22.97 16.37
CA TYR A 69 0.38 -22.97 17.10
C TYR A 69 0.61 -22.69 18.58
N ALA A 70 1.58 -23.37 19.19
CA ALA A 70 1.93 -23.15 20.58
C ALA A 70 2.39 -21.71 20.86
N GLU A 71 3.18 -21.11 19.96
CA GLU A 71 3.62 -19.71 20.08
C GLU A 71 2.44 -18.74 20.01
N VAL A 72 1.56 -18.86 19.00
CA VAL A 72 0.37 -17.98 18.85
C VAL A 72 -0.57 -18.14 20.05
N VAL A 73 -0.79 -19.36 20.53
CA VAL A 73 -1.53 -19.65 21.76
C VAL A 73 -0.95 -18.87 22.94
N MET A 74 0.36 -18.94 23.14
CA MET A 74 0.98 -18.26 24.27
C MET A 74 0.95 -16.74 24.10
N GLN A 75 1.08 -16.20 22.89
CA GLN A 75 0.91 -14.77 22.64
C GLN A 75 -0.52 -14.31 22.95
N PHE A 76 -1.53 -15.09 22.56
CA PHE A 76 -2.93 -14.83 22.87
C PHE A 76 -3.23 -14.84 24.37
N ILE A 77 -2.73 -15.86 25.09
CA ILE A 77 -2.91 -15.97 26.55
C ILE A 77 -2.20 -14.85 27.30
N ARG A 78 -1.03 -14.41 26.83
CA ARG A 78 -0.19 -13.42 27.51
C ARG A 78 -0.55 -11.97 27.21
N ASP A 79 -1.48 -11.74 26.30
CA ASP A 79 -1.92 -10.42 25.87
C ASP A 79 -2.11 -9.50 27.08
N SER A 80 -1.23 -8.50 27.17
CA SER A 80 -1.19 -7.57 28.29
C SER A 80 -2.38 -6.64 28.34
N ASP A 81 -3.02 -6.37 27.20
CA ASP A 81 -4.15 -5.44 27.13
C ASP A 81 -5.43 -6.07 27.68
N ARG A 82 -5.57 -7.39 27.50
CA ARG A 82 -6.64 -8.16 28.14
C ARG A 82 -6.34 -8.42 29.61
N ALA A 83 -5.07 -8.66 29.94
CA ALA A 83 -4.58 -8.93 31.30
C ALA A 83 -5.33 -10.07 32.03
N ASP A 84 -5.96 -10.99 31.30
CA ASP A 84 -6.78 -12.07 31.85
C ASP A 84 -6.45 -13.41 31.19
N PRO A 85 -5.32 -14.03 31.56
CA PRO A 85 -4.87 -15.29 30.96
C PRO A 85 -5.85 -16.45 31.20
N VAL A 86 -6.63 -16.41 32.29
CA VAL A 86 -7.58 -17.47 32.63
C VAL A 86 -8.75 -17.47 31.63
N SER A 87 -9.33 -16.32 31.34
CA SER A 87 -10.40 -16.21 30.35
C SER A 87 -9.88 -16.48 28.93
N GLN A 88 -8.66 -16.05 28.60
CA GLN A 88 -8.07 -16.37 27.29
C GLN A 88 -7.89 -17.88 27.09
N LEU A 89 -7.42 -18.60 28.12
CA LEU A 89 -7.33 -20.05 28.04
C LEU A 89 -8.71 -20.70 27.85
N LYS A 90 -9.75 -20.24 28.54
CA LYS A 90 -11.11 -20.77 28.38
C LYS A 90 -11.63 -20.59 26.96
N ILE A 91 -11.41 -19.42 26.34
CA ILE A 91 -11.75 -19.17 24.94
C ILE A 91 -11.04 -20.18 24.05
N LEU A 92 -9.73 -20.36 24.24
CA LEU A 92 -8.93 -21.27 23.44
C LEU A 92 -9.38 -22.73 23.56
N ILE A 93 -9.68 -23.21 24.77
CA ILE A 93 -10.24 -24.56 24.96
C ILE A 93 -11.58 -24.69 24.23
N SER A 94 -12.42 -23.66 24.29
CA SER A 94 -13.68 -23.65 23.56
C SER A 94 -13.48 -23.66 22.03
N VAL A 95 -12.46 -22.99 21.50
CA VAL A 95 -12.10 -23.05 20.06
C VAL A 95 -11.71 -24.47 19.67
N ILE A 96 -10.87 -25.13 20.48
CA ILE A 96 -10.45 -26.51 20.24
C ILE A 96 -11.65 -27.45 20.28
N ASP A 97 -12.52 -27.33 21.30
CA ASP A 97 -13.69 -28.19 21.46
C ASP A 97 -14.71 -28.02 20.31
N ARG A 98 -14.78 -26.84 19.67
CA ARG A 98 -15.63 -26.60 18.48
C ARG A 98 -14.98 -27.07 17.18
N SER A 99 -13.65 -27.23 17.15
CA SER A 99 -12.91 -27.68 15.99
C SER A 99 -13.00 -29.20 15.88
N THR A 100 -14.05 -29.70 15.22
CA THR A 100 -14.25 -31.15 15.01
C THR A 100 -13.31 -31.74 13.96
N ASP A 101 -12.65 -30.88 13.17
CA ASP A 101 -11.74 -31.29 12.11
C ASP A 101 -10.39 -31.73 12.69
N VAL A 102 -9.91 -32.88 12.21
CA VAL A 102 -8.58 -33.42 12.55
C VAL A 102 -7.58 -32.89 11.53
N PRO A 103 -6.37 -32.46 11.94
CA PRO A 103 -5.32 -32.10 11.01
C PRO A 103 -5.09 -33.22 9.98
N THR A 104 -5.22 -32.90 8.70
CA THR A 104 -4.94 -33.84 7.59
C THR A 104 -3.66 -33.44 6.89
N LYS A 105 -3.13 -34.31 6.02
CA LYS A 105 -2.03 -33.92 5.13
C LYS A 105 -2.37 -32.73 4.23
N GLU A 106 -3.65 -32.55 3.92
CA GLU A 106 -4.17 -31.48 3.05
C GLU A 106 -4.38 -30.17 3.81
N ASN A 107 -4.75 -30.24 5.10
CA ASN A 107 -4.83 -29.07 5.97
C ASN A 107 -4.20 -29.37 7.35
N PRO A 108 -2.87 -29.20 7.49
CA PRO A 108 -2.19 -29.41 8.77
C PRO A 108 -2.40 -28.25 9.76
N PHE A 109 -3.07 -27.17 9.35
CA PHE A 109 -3.19 -25.93 10.13
C PHE A 109 -4.57 -25.72 10.75
N VAL A 110 -5.46 -26.73 10.74
CA VAL A 110 -6.86 -26.63 11.21
C VAL A 110 -7.02 -25.89 12.54
N HIS A 111 -6.29 -26.29 13.59
CA HIS A 111 -6.40 -25.64 14.90
C HIS A 111 -5.81 -24.23 14.93
N LEU A 112 -4.77 -23.98 14.13
CA LEU A 112 -4.20 -22.64 13.96
C LEU A 112 -5.16 -21.70 13.23
N ASP A 113 -5.83 -22.20 12.19
CA ASP A 113 -6.84 -21.48 11.41
C ASP A 113 -8.07 -21.18 12.26
N ALA A 114 -8.51 -22.14 13.08
CA ALA A 114 -9.58 -21.93 14.04
C ALA A 114 -9.23 -20.82 15.06
N LEU A 115 -7.98 -20.77 15.53
CA LEU A 115 -7.52 -19.71 16.42
C LEU A 115 -7.43 -18.35 15.73
N TYR A 116 -6.91 -18.28 14.50
CA TYR A 116 -6.90 -17.04 13.73
C TYR A 116 -8.32 -16.54 13.44
N LYS A 117 -9.23 -17.45 13.10
CA LYS A 117 -10.65 -17.14 12.93
C LYS A 117 -11.24 -16.55 14.20
N GLU A 118 -11.02 -17.14 15.37
CA GLU A 118 -11.51 -16.60 16.65
C GLU A 118 -10.97 -15.19 16.92
N ILE A 119 -9.67 -14.97 16.69
CA ILE A 119 -9.03 -13.66 16.88
C ILE A 119 -9.69 -12.60 15.99
N LEU A 120 -9.86 -12.92 14.70
CA LEU A 120 -10.44 -12.00 13.71
C LEU A 120 -11.94 -11.79 13.92
N SER A 121 -12.69 -12.82 14.31
CA SER A 121 -14.12 -12.73 14.65
C SER A 121 -14.38 -11.83 15.86
N SER A 122 -13.38 -11.59 16.71
CA SER A 122 -13.51 -10.64 17.83
C SER A 122 -13.40 -9.16 17.40
N ILE A 123 -13.05 -8.89 16.14
CA ILE A 123 -13.06 -7.55 15.55
C ILE A 123 -14.51 -7.19 15.19
N PRO A 124 -15.03 -6.03 15.63
CA PRO A 124 -16.36 -5.57 15.24
C PRO A 124 -16.51 -5.52 13.71
N LEU A 125 -17.63 -6.01 13.18
CA LEU A 125 -17.91 -6.03 11.74
C LEU A 125 -17.80 -4.64 11.10
N THR A 126 -18.13 -3.57 11.85
CA THR A 126 -17.99 -2.18 11.40
C THR A 126 -16.53 -1.74 11.18
N LEU A 127 -15.57 -2.39 11.84
CA LEU A 127 -14.13 -2.12 11.73
C LEU A 127 -13.42 -3.07 10.76
N TRP A 128 -14.09 -4.13 10.30
CA TRP A 128 -13.49 -5.12 9.41
C TRP A 128 -13.02 -4.54 8.07
N PRO A 129 -13.79 -3.67 7.36
CA PRO A 129 -13.32 -3.08 6.09
C PRO A 129 -11.97 -2.36 6.23
N THR A 130 -11.83 -1.55 7.27
CA THR A 130 -10.58 -0.85 7.63
C THR A 130 -9.46 -1.83 7.98
N THR A 131 -9.78 -2.86 8.78
CA THR A 131 -8.83 -3.91 9.15
C THR A 131 -8.29 -4.61 7.91
N LYS A 132 -9.19 -5.00 7.00
CA LYS A 132 -8.87 -5.66 5.74
C LYS A 132 -7.94 -4.81 4.87
N GLN A 133 -8.23 -3.51 4.72
CA GLN A 133 -7.37 -2.58 3.96
C GLN A 133 -5.96 -2.49 4.56
N ILE A 134 -5.85 -2.31 5.88
CA ILE A 134 -4.54 -2.19 6.55
C ILE A 134 -3.75 -3.51 6.47
N LEU A 135 -4.40 -4.66 6.67
CA LEU A 135 -3.75 -5.97 6.56
C LEU A 135 -3.31 -6.26 5.12
N GLY A 136 -4.17 -6.00 4.13
CA GLY A 136 -3.83 -6.15 2.72
C GLY A 136 -2.66 -5.26 2.33
N GLY A 137 -2.68 -3.99 2.74
CA GLY A 137 -1.56 -3.05 2.53
C GLY A 137 -0.26 -3.51 3.19
N ALA A 138 -0.32 -4.08 4.40
CA ALA A 138 0.86 -4.61 5.08
C ALA A 138 1.42 -5.90 4.43
N ILE A 139 0.56 -6.72 3.82
CA ILE A 139 0.96 -7.97 3.16
C ILE A 139 1.55 -7.71 1.78
N TYR A 140 0.89 -6.87 0.97
CA TYR A 140 1.20 -6.68 -0.45
C TYR A 140 1.92 -5.36 -0.75
N GLY A 141 1.91 -4.38 0.14
CA GLY A 141 2.42 -3.03 -0.14
C GLY A 141 3.87 -2.99 -0.62
N GLY A 142 4.74 -3.88 -0.13
CA GLY A 142 6.12 -3.98 -0.61
C GLY A 142 6.30 -4.59 -2.00
N ARG A 143 5.25 -5.18 -2.57
CA ARG A 143 5.22 -5.84 -3.89
C ARG A 143 4.47 -5.00 -4.93
N ILE A 144 3.58 -4.12 -4.46
CA ILE A 144 2.82 -3.23 -5.33
C ILE A 144 3.77 -2.25 -6.02
N ALA A 145 3.69 -2.25 -7.34
CA ALA A 145 4.42 -1.36 -8.22
C ALA A 145 3.44 -0.61 -9.14
N PHE A 146 3.77 0.65 -9.43
CA PHE A 146 2.98 1.50 -10.33
C PHE A 146 3.77 1.86 -11.59
N GLY A 147 3.01 2.11 -12.66
CA GLY A 147 3.52 2.64 -13.91
C GLY A 147 4.41 1.68 -14.70
N TRP A 148 4.82 2.15 -15.87
CA TRP A 148 5.59 1.39 -16.84
C TRP A 148 6.93 0.84 -16.31
N TYR A 149 7.61 1.58 -15.44
CA TYR A 149 8.92 1.19 -14.88
C TYR A 149 8.81 0.28 -13.65
N GLY A 150 7.59 0.01 -13.15
CA GLY A 150 7.37 -0.84 -11.99
C GLY A 150 8.00 -0.26 -10.71
N HIS A 151 7.78 1.03 -10.43
CA HIS A 151 8.29 1.60 -9.18
C HIS A 151 7.50 1.05 -8.00
N ASN A 152 8.19 0.33 -7.13
CA ASN A 152 7.62 -0.17 -5.88
C ASN A 152 7.08 0.98 -5.02
N LEU A 153 6.02 0.69 -4.28
CA LEU A 153 5.45 1.60 -3.31
C LEU A 153 6.53 2.08 -2.33
N HIS A 154 6.77 3.39 -2.31
CA HIS A 154 7.74 4.02 -1.41
C HIS A 154 7.53 3.60 0.06
N HIS A 155 8.65 3.43 0.77
CA HIS A 155 8.68 2.92 2.16
C HIS A 155 7.79 3.70 3.13
N ASN A 156 7.59 5.01 2.91
CA ASN A 156 6.79 5.84 3.81
C ASN A 156 5.31 5.47 3.79
N PHE A 157 4.77 4.99 2.67
CA PHE A 157 3.41 4.41 2.58
C PHE A 157 3.29 3.07 3.29
N GLN A 158 4.37 2.29 3.37
CA GLN A 158 4.38 1.00 4.06
C GLN A 158 4.41 1.16 5.59
N THR A 159 4.69 2.37 6.10
CA THR A 159 4.61 2.66 7.54
C THR A 159 3.16 2.67 8.01
N LEU A 160 2.90 2.36 9.29
CA LEU A 160 1.53 2.33 9.81
C LEU A 160 0.83 3.69 9.65
N ARG A 161 1.57 4.80 9.83
CA ARG A 161 1.03 6.14 9.60
C ARG A 161 0.82 6.45 8.11
N GLY A 162 1.70 5.96 7.25
CA GLY A 162 1.53 6.08 5.79
C GLY A 162 0.25 5.40 5.32
N MET A 163 0.01 4.16 5.77
CA MET A 163 -1.24 3.44 5.48
C MET A 163 -2.47 4.14 6.03
N SER A 164 -2.39 4.70 7.24
CA SER A 164 -3.48 5.52 7.82
C SER A 164 -3.87 6.69 6.92
N ILE A 165 -2.90 7.42 6.38
CA ILE A 165 -3.14 8.53 5.46
C ILE A 165 -3.65 8.02 4.11
N LEU A 166 -3.05 6.96 3.58
CA LEU A 166 -3.46 6.37 2.30
C LEU A 166 -4.90 5.87 2.33
N PHE A 167 -5.32 5.19 3.38
CA PHE A 167 -6.67 4.62 3.48
C PHE A 167 -7.68 5.56 4.16
N ASP A 168 -7.32 6.82 4.42
CA ASP A 168 -8.19 7.81 5.06
C ASP A 168 -8.71 7.37 6.45
N VAL A 169 -7.84 6.73 7.23
CA VAL A 169 -8.19 6.13 8.52
C VAL A 169 -7.57 6.93 9.65
N THR A 170 -8.40 7.43 10.57
CA THR A 170 -7.91 8.14 11.76
C THR A 170 -7.08 7.22 12.65
N ARG A 171 -6.14 7.80 13.41
CA ARG A 171 -5.35 7.08 14.43
C ARG A 171 -6.20 6.13 15.29
N ASN A 172 -7.32 6.61 15.83
CA ASN A 172 -8.16 5.84 16.74
C ASN A 172 -8.78 4.62 16.03
N SER A 173 -9.22 4.79 14.79
CA SER A 173 -9.76 3.69 14.00
C SER A 173 -8.70 2.66 13.64
N VAL A 174 -7.46 3.08 13.33
CA VAL A 174 -6.33 2.15 13.09
C VAL A 174 -6.13 1.23 14.29
N TYR A 175 -6.00 1.77 15.50
CA TYR A 175 -5.77 0.94 16.69
C TYR A 175 -7.01 0.11 17.03
N ALA A 176 -8.23 0.66 16.93
CA ALA A 176 -9.45 -0.09 17.17
C ALA A 176 -9.59 -1.30 16.21
N SER A 177 -9.18 -1.17 14.95
CA SER A 177 -9.16 -2.23 13.95
C SER A 177 -8.11 -3.31 14.21
N LEU A 178 -6.96 -2.97 14.79
CA LEU A 178 -5.84 -3.89 14.94
C LEU A 178 -5.71 -4.49 16.36
N ASP A 179 -6.28 -3.86 17.38
CA ASP A 179 -6.03 -4.20 18.79
C ASP A 179 -6.43 -5.63 19.17
N LYS A 180 -7.45 -6.18 18.50
CA LYS A 180 -7.87 -7.57 18.73
C LYS A 180 -6.87 -8.60 18.21
N SER A 181 -5.99 -8.19 17.30
CA SER A 181 -4.98 -9.01 16.63
C SER A 181 -3.57 -8.81 17.20
N ARG A 182 -3.43 -8.25 18.41
CA ARG A 182 -2.11 -8.06 19.07
C ARG A 182 -1.36 -9.36 19.38
N SER A 183 -2.04 -10.51 19.34
CA SER A 183 -1.40 -11.84 19.46
C SER A 183 -0.82 -12.36 18.14
N THR A 184 -1.06 -11.69 17.02
CA THR A 184 -0.56 -12.08 15.69
C THR A 184 0.19 -10.95 14.98
N LEU A 185 0.00 -9.71 15.45
CA LEU A 185 0.60 -8.50 14.92
C LEU A 185 1.45 -7.78 15.96
N LYS A 186 2.62 -7.33 15.52
CA LYS A 186 3.41 -6.33 16.21
C LYS A 186 3.05 -4.95 15.66
N ILE A 187 2.20 -4.27 16.43
CA ILE A 187 1.67 -2.93 16.11
C ILE A 187 2.61 -1.86 16.70
N PRO A 188 3.19 -0.96 15.89
CA PRO A 188 4.04 0.11 16.41
C PRO A 188 3.24 1.15 17.20
N ASP A 189 3.88 1.73 18.23
CA ASP A 189 3.36 2.93 18.91
C ASP A 189 3.28 4.10 17.92
N TRP A 190 2.24 4.93 18.08
CA TRP A 190 1.92 6.00 17.13
C TRP A 190 3.04 7.04 16.97
N LYS A 191 3.84 7.25 18.02
CA LYS A 191 5.01 8.15 18.01
C LYS A 191 6.07 7.71 17.02
N VAL A 192 6.16 6.41 16.72
CA VAL A 192 7.13 5.82 15.78
C VAL A 192 6.49 5.22 14.53
N ALA A 193 5.16 5.30 14.41
CA ALA A 193 4.38 4.75 13.30
C ALA A 193 4.70 5.36 11.92
N HIS A 194 5.38 6.52 11.87
CA HIS A 194 5.89 7.13 10.64
C HIS A 194 7.23 6.54 10.15
N LYS A 195 7.81 5.63 10.93
CA LYS A 195 9.09 4.96 10.62
C LYS A 195 8.97 3.43 10.58
N LYS A 196 7.88 2.88 11.12
CA LYS A 196 7.73 1.44 11.32
C LYS A 196 6.47 0.93 10.60
N PRO A 197 6.58 -0.16 9.82
CA PRO A 197 5.42 -0.83 9.26
C PRO A 197 4.65 -1.60 10.33
N LEU A 198 3.43 -2.01 9.98
CA LEU A 198 2.74 -3.10 10.66
C LEU A 198 3.49 -4.40 10.36
N THR A 199 3.76 -5.22 11.37
CA THR A 199 4.52 -6.46 11.18
C THR A 199 3.77 -7.66 11.75
N PHE A 200 3.88 -8.79 11.07
CA PHE A 200 3.30 -10.06 11.49
C PHE A 200 4.31 -10.77 12.40
N PHE A 201 3.86 -11.35 13.52
CA PHE A 201 4.76 -12.15 14.35
C PHE A 201 5.24 -13.41 13.64
N HIS A 202 4.44 -13.94 12.71
CA HIS A 202 4.80 -15.09 11.89
C HIS A 202 4.11 -15.06 10.52
N ALA A 203 4.77 -15.62 9.50
CA ALA A 203 4.28 -15.65 8.12
C ALA A 203 2.93 -16.37 7.99
N SER A 204 2.69 -17.40 8.80
CA SER A 204 1.46 -18.21 8.75
C SER A 204 0.16 -17.39 8.88
N PHE A 205 0.18 -16.26 9.60
CA PHE A 205 -1.01 -15.41 9.71
C PHE A 205 -1.28 -14.65 8.41
N ALA A 206 -0.24 -14.11 7.77
CA ALA A 206 -0.36 -13.54 6.44
C ALA A 206 -0.75 -14.63 5.42
N ASP A 207 -0.18 -15.83 5.49
CA ASP A 207 -0.53 -16.95 4.61
C ASP A 207 -1.99 -17.38 4.76
N TYR A 208 -2.50 -17.43 5.99
CA TYR A 208 -3.93 -17.65 6.26
C TYR A 208 -4.80 -16.58 5.59
N LEU A 209 -4.49 -15.29 5.79
CA LEU A 209 -5.28 -14.17 5.26
C LEU A 209 -5.30 -14.08 3.72
N LYS A 210 -4.23 -14.54 3.06
CA LYS A 210 -4.10 -14.57 1.59
C LYS A 210 -4.88 -15.72 0.95
N GLU A 211 -5.21 -16.76 1.71
CA GLU A 211 -5.78 -18.00 1.18
C GLU A 211 -7.28 -18.05 1.49
N SER A 212 -8.11 -17.71 0.50
CA SER A 212 -9.56 -17.61 0.67
C SER A 212 -10.21 -18.92 1.12
N SER A 213 -9.66 -20.06 0.70
CA SER A 213 -10.12 -21.39 1.12
C SER A 213 -9.92 -21.65 2.62
N ARG A 214 -8.96 -20.97 3.26
CA ARG A 214 -8.68 -21.06 4.69
C ARG A 214 -9.37 -19.96 5.49
N SER A 215 -9.26 -18.71 5.04
CA SER A 215 -9.74 -17.55 5.81
C SER A 215 -11.22 -17.22 5.61
N GLY A 216 -11.85 -17.72 4.55
CA GLY A 216 -13.24 -17.41 4.23
C GLY A 216 -13.50 -15.89 4.18
N ASP A 217 -14.46 -15.43 4.98
CA ASP A 217 -14.84 -14.01 5.09
C ASP A 217 -13.69 -13.08 5.50
N PHE A 218 -12.63 -13.63 6.08
CA PHE A 218 -11.45 -12.88 6.49
C PHE A 218 -10.37 -12.73 5.40
N HIS A 219 -10.64 -13.22 4.18
CA HIS A 219 -9.73 -13.10 3.06
C HIS A 219 -9.45 -11.62 2.72
N VAL A 220 -8.17 -11.25 2.67
CA VAL A 220 -7.78 -9.85 2.43
C VAL A 220 -7.85 -9.42 0.96
N GLY A 221 -8.02 -10.36 0.04
CA GLY A 221 -7.98 -10.10 -1.41
C GLY A 221 -6.62 -10.45 -2.01
N SER A 222 -6.55 -10.45 -3.34
CA SER A 222 -5.31 -10.64 -4.08
C SER A 222 -4.44 -9.38 -4.08
N GLU A 223 -3.20 -9.50 -4.52
CA GLU A 223 -2.30 -8.36 -4.72
C GLU A 223 -2.91 -7.30 -5.64
N GLU A 224 -3.62 -7.73 -6.70
CA GLU A 224 -4.28 -6.86 -7.65
C GLU A 224 -5.49 -6.12 -7.05
N ASP A 225 -6.27 -6.80 -6.20
CA ASP A 225 -7.39 -6.16 -5.49
C ASP A 225 -6.89 -5.02 -4.60
N VAL A 226 -5.79 -5.26 -3.87
CA VAL A 226 -5.17 -4.26 -3.01
C VAL A 226 -4.55 -3.13 -3.84
N LYS A 227 -3.90 -3.45 -4.97
CA LYS A 227 -3.38 -2.43 -5.89
C LYS A 227 -4.49 -1.50 -6.39
N LYS A 228 -5.62 -2.04 -6.86
CA LYS A 228 -6.76 -1.25 -7.33
C LYS A 228 -7.34 -0.35 -6.24
N GLU A 229 -7.53 -0.87 -5.03
CA GLU A 229 -7.98 -0.07 -3.90
C GLU A 229 -7.00 1.08 -3.60
N MET A 230 -5.68 0.82 -3.61
CA MET A 230 -4.68 1.88 -3.39
C MET A 230 -4.73 2.95 -4.48
N ILE A 231 -4.91 2.58 -5.74
CA ILE A 231 -5.08 3.53 -6.85
C ILE A 231 -6.29 4.44 -6.59
N LEU A 232 -7.44 3.84 -6.27
CA LEU A 232 -8.65 4.61 -5.96
C LEU A 232 -8.44 5.57 -4.80
N ARG A 233 -7.76 5.14 -3.74
CA ARG A 233 -7.46 6.01 -2.61
C ARG A 233 -6.53 7.15 -2.94
N LEU A 234 -5.49 6.91 -3.74
CA LEU A 234 -4.61 7.98 -4.22
C LEU A 234 -5.41 9.03 -5.00
N LEU A 235 -6.31 8.60 -5.89
CA LEU A 235 -7.18 9.49 -6.67
C LEU A 235 -8.15 10.27 -5.76
N GLU A 236 -8.75 9.62 -4.78
CA GLU A 236 -9.66 10.26 -3.81
C GLU A 236 -8.94 11.33 -2.99
N ILE A 237 -7.75 11.02 -2.47
CA ILE A 237 -6.95 11.99 -1.69
C ILE A 237 -6.57 13.18 -2.58
N TRP A 238 -6.16 12.92 -3.83
CA TRP A 238 -5.87 13.98 -4.78
C TRP A 238 -7.09 14.89 -4.98
N HIS A 239 -8.26 14.32 -5.23
CA HIS A 239 -9.50 15.07 -5.42
C HIS A 239 -9.81 15.97 -4.21
N LYS A 240 -9.63 15.47 -2.98
CA LYS A 240 -9.79 16.26 -1.75
C LYS A 240 -8.81 17.43 -1.65
N CYS A 241 -7.59 17.26 -2.16
CA CYS A 241 -6.52 18.25 -2.04
C CYS A 241 -6.42 19.21 -3.24
N SER A 242 -7.07 18.91 -4.37
CA SER A 242 -6.89 19.62 -5.63
C SER A 242 -8.18 20.12 -6.28
N GLY A 243 -9.29 20.11 -5.54
CA GLY A 243 -10.62 20.55 -5.98
C GLY A 243 -10.63 21.92 -6.68
N ASP A 244 -11.72 22.22 -7.38
CA ASP A 244 -11.86 23.45 -8.20
C ASP A 244 -11.66 24.74 -7.40
N ASP A 245 -12.03 24.73 -6.12
CA ASP A 245 -11.91 25.82 -5.15
C ASP A 245 -10.50 25.96 -4.55
N ILE A 246 -9.60 25.03 -4.82
CA ILE A 246 -8.24 25.01 -4.27
C ILE A 246 -7.25 25.51 -5.32
N ALA A 247 -6.67 26.69 -5.08
CA ALA A 247 -5.58 27.21 -5.89
C ALA A 247 -4.35 26.27 -5.86
N ILE A 248 -3.58 26.22 -6.96
CA ILE A 248 -2.37 25.37 -7.07
C ILE A 248 -1.39 25.62 -5.92
N SER A 249 -1.20 26.90 -5.54
CA SER A 249 -0.34 27.31 -4.43
C SER A 249 -0.79 26.78 -3.06
N SER A 250 -2.07 26.43 -2.91
CA SER A 250 -2.66 25.95 -1.66
C SER A 250 -2.66 24.42 -1.54
N VAL A 251 -2.49 23.66 -2.64
CA VAL A 251 -2.60 22.19 -2.66
C VAL A 251 -1.72 21.52 -1.59
N GLU A 252 -0.46 21.95 -1.44
CA GLU A 252 0.44 21.37 -0.44
C GLU A 252 -0.02 21.69 1.00
N SER A 253 -0.58 22.88 1.23
CA SER A 253 -1.13 23.24 2.55
C SER A 253 -2.41 22.45 2.86
N THR A 254 -3.29 22.26 1.87
CA THR A 254 -4.49 21.41 2.01
C THR A 254 -4.10 19.96 2.29
N TRP A 255 -3.10 19.42 1.59
CA TRP A 255 -2.55 18.09 1.89
C TRP A 255 -2.04 17.97 3.34
N ARG A 256 -1.32 18.98 3.84
CA ARG A 256 -0.82 18.99 5.22
C ARG A 256 -1.96 19.07 6.23
N GLN A 257 -3.01 19.82 5.93
CA GLN A 257 -4.22 19.88 6.74
C GLN A 257 -4.91 18.52 6.78
N TYR A 258 -5.15 17.92 5.61
CA TYR A 258 -5.70 16.56 5.47
C TYR A 258 -4.95 15.53 6.33
N CYS A 259 -3.61 15.49 6.22
CA CYS A 259 -2.78 14.59 7.02
C CYS A 259 -2.87 14.87 8.54
N SER A 260 -3.12 16.12 8.92
CA SER A 260 -3.21 16.53 10.33
C SER A 260 -4.58 16.19 10.94
N GLU A 261 -5.65 16.21 10.15
CA GLU A 261 -7.01 15.84 10.59
C GLU A 261 -7.13 14.34 10.94
N LEU A 262 -6.29 13.50 10.33
CA LEU A 262 -6.21 12.07 10.65
C LEU A 262 -5.40 11.76 11.92
N ASP A 263 -4.71 12.77 12.47
CA ASP A 263 -3.93 12.67 13.70
C ASP A 263 -4.65 13.35 14.87
N ASP A 264 -4.40 12.88 16.10
CA ASP A 264 -5.02 13.44 17.31
C ASP A 264 -4.24 14.63 17.89
N LYS A 265 -3.03 14.87 17.38
CA LYS A 265 -2.11 15.88 17.91
C LYS A 265 -1.48 16.70 16.79
N SER A 266 -1.13 17.93 17.11
CA SER A 266 -0.36 18.78 16.20
C SER A 266 0.96 18.11 15.80
N PRO A 267 1.33 18.12 14.51
CA PRO A 267 2.49 17.39 14.03
C PRO A 267 3.79 18.02 14.54
N SER A 268 4.66 17.20 15.12
CA SER A 268 6.04 17.58 15.40
C SER A 268 6.82 17.89 14.11
N TRP A 269 7.99 18.51 14.22
CA TRP A 269 8.82 18.84 13.04
C TRP A 269 9.16 17.60 12.18
N GLY A 270 9.48 16.47 12.82
CA GLY A 270 9.73 15.21 12.10
C GLY A 270 8.50 14.68 11.36
N ILE A 271 7.30 14.88 11.91
CA ILE A 271 6.03 14.49 11.26
C ILE A 271 5.71 15.42 10.08
N LYS A 272 5.99 16.73 10.21
CA LYS A 272 5.87 17.67 9.09
C LYS A 272 6.81 17.29 7.95
N GLY A 273 8.04 16.87 8.26
CA GLY A 273 8.99 16.32 7.29
C GLY A 273 8.42 15.07 6.60
N PHE A 274 7.87 14.14 7.37
CA PHE A 274 7.21 12.94 6.86
C PHE A 274 6.03 13.28 5.92
N TYR A 275 5.14 14.22 6.26
CA TYR A 275 4.04 14.65 5.39
C TYR A 275 4.50 15.28 4.08
N THR A 276 5.63 16.01 4.11
CA THR A 276 6.25 16.58 2.91
C THR A 276 6.77 15.47 1.98
N SER A 277 7.48 14.51 2.56
CA SER A 277 7.98 13.37 1.79
C SER A 277 6.85 12.50 1.25
N LEU A 278 5.78 12.31 2.04
CA LEU A 278 4.60 11.57 1.62
C LEU A 278 3.89 12.28 0.46
N PHE A 279 3.70 13.60 0.54
CA PHE A 279 3.14 14.40 -0.57
C PHE A 279 3.85 14.15 -1.89
N HIS A 280 5.17 14.31 -1.94
CA HIS A 280 5.93 14.12 -3.17
C HIS A 280 5.86 12.68 -3.70
N ASN A 281 5.85 11.70 -2.81
CA ASN A 281 5.71 10.30 -3.22
C ASN A 281 4.28 10.00 -3.71
N THR A 282 3.26 10.64 -3.13
CA THR A 282 1.88 10.61 -3.64
C THR A 282 1.80 11.17 -5.05
N MET A 283 2.45 12.31 -5.33
CA MET A 283 2.45 12.93 -6.67
C MET A 283 3.11 12.01 -7.68
N SER A 284 4.27 11.46 -7.36
CA SER A 284 4.98 10.52 -8.23
C SER A 284 4.13 9.27 -8.53
N HIS A 285 3.51 8.67 -7.50
CA HIS A 285 2.64 7.50 -7.71
C HIS A 285 1.38 7.85 -8.50
N LEU A 286 0.71 8.96 -8.22
CA LEU A 286 -0.47 9.40 -8.98
C LEU A 286 -0.15 9.54 -10.46
N THR A 287 0.95 10.22 -10.78
CA THR A 287 1.43 10.38 -12.14
C THR A 287 1.66 9.04 -12.84
N GLN A 288 2.22 8.06 -12.14
CA GLN A 288 2.44 6.71 -12.67
C GLN A 288 1.14 5.91 -12.79
N THR A 289 0.20 6.05 -11.86
CA THR A 289 -1.08 5.32 -11.91
C THR A 289 -1.97 5.74 -13.08
N VAL A 290 -1.81 6.96 -13.60
CA VAL A 290 -2.58 7.43 -14.77
C VAL A 290 -2.43 6.48 -15.96
N SER A 291 -1.22 5.94 -16.21
CA SER A 291 -1.02 4.96 -17.28
C SER A 291 -1.67 3.63 -16.98
N ASP A 292 -1.53 3.14 -15.75
CA ASP A 292 -2.10 1.86 -15.32
C ASP A 292 -3.62 1.85 -15.53
N ILE A 293 -4.29 2.95 -15.14
CA ILE A 293 -5.73 3.13 -15.28
C ILE A 293 -6.18 3.15 -16.74
N LEU A 294 -5.37 3.71 -17.65
CA LEU A 294 -5.74 3.78 -19.07
C LEU A 294 -5.71 2.41 -19.76
N TYR A 295 -5.07 1.38 -19.18
CA TYR A 295 -5.17 -0.01 -19.63
C TYR A 295 -6.43 -0.73 -19.12
N GLU A 296 -7.16 -0.14 -18.17
CA GLU A 296 -8.38 -0.72 -17.61
C GLU A 296 -9.61 -0.49 -18.51
N PRO A 297 -10.64 -1.38 -18.42
CA PRO A 297 -11.89 -1.21 -19.14
C PRO A 297 -12.69 0.01 -18.64
N MET A 298 -13.61 0.49 -19.48
CA MET A 298 -14.39 1.72 -19.23
C MET A 298 -15.19 1.68 -17.92
N GLU A 299 -15.70 0.52 -17.55
CA GLU A 299 -16.52 0.30 -16.35
C GLU A 299 -15.70 0.35 -15.06
N SER A 300 -14.37 0.46 -15.14
CA SER A 300 -13.53 0.59 -13.96
C SER A 300 -13.86 1.86 -13.16
N PRO A 301 -14.06 1.74 -11.83
CA PRO A 301 -14.16 2.90 -10.94
C PRO A 301 -12.93 3.82 -11.04
N ALA A 302 -11.76 3.29 -11.37
CA ALA A 302 -10.53 4.08 -11.47
C ALA A 302 -10.56 4.98 -12.72
N VAL A 303 -11.06 4.48 -13.87
CA VAL A 303 -11.26 5.29 -15.09
C VAL A 303 -12.27 6.40 -14.84
N THR A 304 -13.36 6.10 -14.12
CA THR A 304 -14.36 7.10 -13.73
C THR A 304 -13.77 8.18 -12.83
N SER A 305 -12.91 7.79 -11.89
CA SER A 305 -12.23 8.71 -10.97
C SER A 305 -11.18 9.55 -11.69
N LEU A 306 -10.43 8.96 -12.64
CA LEU A 306 -9.43 9.65 -13.46
C LEU A 306 -10.04 10.81 -14.26
N ARG A 307 -11.29 10.68 -14.70
CA ARG A 307 -12.00 11.78 -15.42
C ARG A 307 -12.16 13.05 -14.59
N LYS A 308 -12.05 12.96 -13.26
CA LYS A 308 -12.20 14.09 -12.32
C LYS A 308 -10.85 14.67 -11.86
N VAL A 309 -9.74 14.11 -12.33
CA VAL A 309 -8.39 14.53 -11.92
C VAL A 309 -8.02 15.85 -12.57
N HIS A 310 -7.62 16.82 -11.75
CA HIS A 310 -7.00 18.08 -12.19
C HIS A 310 -5.57 17.83 -12.68
N MET A 311 -5.41 17.32 -13.89
CA MET A 311 -4.12 16.88 -14.46
C MET A 311 -3.06 17.98 -14.45
N ARG A 312 -3.44 19.22 -14.79
CA ARG A 312 -2.56 20.39 -14.73
C ARG A 312 -1.96 20.59 -13.34
N LYS A 313 -2.80 20.56 -12.29
CA LYS A 313 -2.33 20.69 -10.91
C LYS A 313 -1.42 19.53 -10.53
N LEU A 314 -1.69 18.32 -11.01
CA LEU A 314 -0.87 17.13 -10.72
C LEU A 314 0.52 17.25 -11.35
N CYS A 315 0.57 17.57 -12.65
CA CYS A 315 1.82 17.75 -13.38
C CYS A 315 2.64 18.95 -12.88
N TYR A 316 1.99 19.95 -12.28
CA TYR A 316 2.69 21.04 -11.60
C TYR A 316 3.59 20.54 -10.45
N PHE A 317 3.26 19.44 -9.78
CA PHE A 317 4.10 18.89 -8.71
C PHE A 317 5.07 17.79 -9.16
N SER A 318 5.05 17.41 -10.44
CA SER A 318 5.96 16.41 -11.01
C SER A 318 7.42 16.86 -10.93
N LYS A 319 8.29 15.92 -10.55
CA LYS A 319 9.74 16.04 -10.64
C LYS A 319 10.22 15.63 -12.03
N MET A 320 11.52 15.76 -12.27
CA MET A 320 12.14 15.46 -13.55
C MET A 320 11.84 14.04 -14.06
N GLU A 321 12.01 13.04 -13.19
CA GLU A 321 11.76 11.63 -13.52
C GLU A 321 10.27 11.38 -13.83
N ASP A 322 9.38 12.00 -13.05
CA ASP A 322 7.94 11.91 -13.23
C ASP A 322 7.52 12.45 -14.61
N VAL A 323 8.07 13.60 -15.04
CA VAL A 323 7.75 14.21 -16.34
C VAL A 323 8.07 13.26 -17.49
N ARG A 324 9.30 12.73 -17.53
CA ARG A 324 9.70 11.78 -18.57
C ARG A 324 8.86 10.51 -18.53
N GLY A 325 8.66 9.94 -17.35
CA GLY A 325 7.86 8.72 -17.18
C GLY A 325 6.42 8.91 -17.66
N THR A 326 5.82 10.05 -17.35
CA THR A 326 4.46 10.41 -17.82
C THR A 326 4.40 10.47 -19.33
N VAL A 327 5.29 11.26 -19.95
CA VAL A 327 5.24 11.50 -21.39
C VAL A 327 5.45 10.18 -22.14
N LEU A 328 6.49 9.42 -21.78
CA LEU A 328 6.76 8.13 -22.42
C LEU A 328 5.61 7.15 -22.24
N SER A 329 5.09 7.01 -21.01
CA SER A 329 4.03 6.06 -20.72
C SER A 329 2.70 6.44 -21.36
N MET A 330 2.41 7.73 -21.54
CA MET A 330 1.20 8.17 -22.24
C MET A 330 1.32 7.93 -23.75
N MET A 331 2.46 8.28 -24.32
CA MET A 331 2.70 8.13 -25.76
C MET A 331 2.79 6.66 -26.20
N SER A 332 3.10 5.73 -25.29
CA SER A 332 3.11 4.28 -25.57
C SER A 332 1.72 3.63 -25.53
N ILE A 333 0.68 4.33 -25.05
CA ILE A 333 -0.67 3.76 -24.96
C ILE A 333 -1.33 3.75 -26.35
N THR A 334 -1.78 2.57 -26.76
CA THR A 334 -2.65 2.40 -27.93
C THR A 334 -4.02 2.99 -27.64
N PRO A 335 -4.53 3.94 -28.44
CA PRO A 335 -5.85 4.53 -28.23
C PRO A 335 -6.96 3.47 -28.20
N GLN A 336 -7.85 3.57 -27.21
CA GLN A 336 -9.05 2.75 -27.07
C GLN A 336 -10.31 3.64 -27.15
N PRO A 337 -11.48 3.09 -27.54
CA PRO A 337 -12.72 3.87 -27.67
C PRO A 337 -13.12 4.63 -26.40
N TRP A 338 -12.84 4.08 -25.21
CA TRP A 338 -13.18 4.71 -23.93
C TRP A 338 -12.17 5.77 -23.46
N HIS A 339 -11.06 5.96 -24.15
CA HIS A 339 -10.14 7.07 -23.89
C HIS A 339 -10.71 8.41 -24.37
N VAL A 340 -11.81 8.40 -25.12
CA VAL A 340 -12.49 9.63 -25.57
C VAL A 340 -12.82 10.53 -24.37
N GLY A 341 -12.41 11.79 -24.49
CA GLY A 341 -12.55 12.83 -23.46
C GLY A 341 -11.51 12.77 -22.33
N LEU A 342 -10.68 11.71 -22.27
CA LEU A 342 -9.53 11.59 -21.36
C LEU A 342 -8.20 11.82 -22.08
N ARG A 343 -8.10 11.36 -23.33
CA ARG A 343 -6.91 11.48 -24.16
C ARG A 343 -7.30 11.80 -25.60
N ARG A 344 -6.55 12.69 -26.25
CA ARG A 344 -6.67 13.01 -27.68
C ARG A 344 -5.28 13.24 -28.27
N GLU A 345 -4.99 12.59 -29.38
CA GLU A 345 -3.78 12.86 -30.15
C GLU A 345 -4.01 14.05 -31.09
N VAL A 346 -3.06 14.98 -31.13
CA VAL A 346 -3.02 16.16 -32.01
C VAL A 346 -1.59 16.39 -32.51
N GLN A 347 -1.42 17.33 -33.43
CA GLN A 347 -0.09 17.77 -33.85
C GLN A 347 0.34 19.01 -33.07
N LEU A 348 1.64 19.21 -32.91
CA LEU A 348 2.18 20.38 -32.24
C LEU A 348 1.71 21.67 -32.91
N GLY A 349 1.60 21.67 -34.25
CA GLY A 349 1.07 22.79 -35.05
C GLY A 349 -0.36 23.21 -34.69
N ASP A 350 -1.14 22.34 -34.06
CA ASP A 350 -2.53 22.61 -33.67
C ASP A 350 -2.63 23.31 -32.30
N LEU A 351 -1.53 23.40 -31.53
CA LEU A 351 -1.56 23.97 -30.18
C LEU A 351 -1.52 25.50 -30.21
N GLY A 352 -2.38 26.14 -29.41
CA GLY A 352 -2.19 27.53 -28.98
C GLY A 352 -1.47 27.60 -27.64
N PHE A 353 -0.45 28.45 -27.51
CA PHE A 353 0.24 28.71 -26.24
C PHE A 353 -0.25 29.96 -25.50
N GLY A 354 -1.31 30.60 -26.00
CA GLY A 354 -1.97 31.71 -25.32
C GLY A 354 -2.54 31.25 -23.97
N HIS A 355 -2.52 32.12 -22.96
CA HIS A 355 -3.05 31.86 -21.60
C HIS A 355 -2.14 31.10 -20.62
N LEU A 356 -0.85 30.93 -20.91
CA LEU A 356 0.13 30.46 -19.92
C LEU A 356 0.53 31.57 -18.93
N ASP A 357 0.83 31.16 -17.69
CA ASP A 357 1.23 31.97 -16.54
C ASP A 357 2.15 31.13 -15.64
N TRP A 358 3.23 31.70 -15.13
CA TRP A 358 4.26 30.92 -14.43
C TRP A 358 3.87 30.49 -13.00
N LYS A 359 2.78 31.03 -12.43
CA LYS A 359 2.31 30.68 -11.08
C LYS A 359 1.32 29.52 -11.09
N GLU A 360 0.38 29.52 -12.03
CA GLU A 360 -0.71 28.54 -12.07
C GLU A 360 -0.72 27.68 -13.35
N MET A 361 -0.11 28.17 -14.42
CA MET A 361 -0.12 27.55 -15.75
C MET A 361 1.31 27.31 -16.24
N SER A 362 2.23 27.01 -15.32
CA SER A 362 3.64 26.94 -15.65
C SER A 362 3.94 25.66 -16.43
N PRO A 363 4.42 25.75 -17.69
CA PRO A 363 4.84 24.58 -18.44
C PRO A 363 6.14 24.02 -17.88
N VAL A 364 6.44 22.77 -18.20
CA VAL A 364 7.68 22.13 -17.80
C VAL A 364 8.28 21.35 -18.95
N SER A 365 9.61 21.38 -19.04
CA SER A 365 10.37 20.48 -19.88
C SER A 365 11.48 19.82 -19.09
N THR A 366 11.91 18.65 -19.56
CA THR A 366 13.08 17.96 -19.04
C THR A 366 14.00 17.58 -20.17
N HIS A 367 15.30 17.79 -19.98
CA HIS A 367 16.35 17.42 -20.92
C HIS A 367 17.37 16.50 -20.24
N PHE A 368 17.63 15.34 -20.82
CA PHE A 368 18.57 14.35 -20.31
C PHE A 368 19.85 14.32 -21.16
N LYS A 369 21.02 14.33 -20.53
CA LYS A 369 22.29 14.32 -21.27
C LYS A 369 22.57 12.98 -21.96
N ASP A 370 22.11 11.89 -21.35
CA ASP A 370 22.22 10.53 -21.88
C ASP A 370 20.90 9.78 -21.60
N ILE A 371 20.41 9.05 -22.60
CA ILE A 371 19.22 8.20 -22.54
C ILE A 371 19.40 7.08 -21.49
N ARG A 372 20.66 6.70 -21.22
CA ARG A 372 21.04 5.65 -20.25
C ARG A 372 21.34 6.20 -18.85
N GLU A 373 21.56 7.50 -18.69
CA GLU A 373 21.97 8.12 -17.42
C GLU A 373 20.89 9.05 -16.86
N TYR A 374 19.94 8.42 -16.15
CA TYR A 374 18.70 9.00 -15.63
C TYR A 374 18.90 10.11 -14.59
N SER A 375 20.05 10.16 -13.92
CA SER A 375 20.37 11.08 -12.82
C SER A 375 20.92 12.44 -13.28
N SER A 376 21.22 12.61 -14.58
CA SER A 376 21.96 13.76 -15.11
C SER A 376 21.10 14.82 -15.82
N GLY A 377 19.77 14.65 -15.80
CA GLY A 377 18.85 15.54 -16.51
C GLY A 377 18.64 16.90 -15.82
N ILE A 378 18.08 17.84 -16.58
CA ILE A 378 17.71 19.19 -16.14
C ILE A 378 16.21 19.34 -16.31
N ILE A 379 15.52 19.75 -15.25
CA ILE A 379 14.13 20.20 -15.31
C ILE A 379 14.10 21.71 -15.48
N HIS A 380 13.43 22.17 -16.53
CA HIS A 380 13.19 23.58 -16.78
C HIS A 380 11.71 23.89 -16.58
N ARG A 381 11.43 24.71 -15.56
CA ARG A 381 10.09 25.26 -15.28
C ARG A 381 10.23 26.77 -15.08
N PRO A 382 9.53 27.60 -15.87
CA PRO A 382 9.58 29.04 -15.70
C PRO A 382 9.19 29.49 -14.29
N ARG A 383 10.00 30.37 -13.70
CA ARG A 383 9.78 30.98 -12.37
C ARG A 383 9.55 32.48 -12.43
N SER A 384 9.51 33.05 -13.62
CA SER A 384 9.24 34.46 -13.86
C SER A 384 8.56 34.65 -15.21
N ASN A 385 7.94 35.82 -15.41
CA ASN A 385 7.38 36.19 -16.70
C ASN A 385 8.45 36.17 -17.81
N ALA A 386 9.68 36.61 -17.53
CA ALA A 386 10.75 36.63 -18.52
C ALA A 386 11.14 35.22 -18.96
N GLU A 387 11.33 34.30 -18.01
CA GLU A 387 11.62 32.88 -18.31
C GLU A 387 10.45 32.22 -19.06
N LEU A 388 9.20 32.57 -18.73
CA LEU A 388 8.04 32.04 -19.43
C LEU A 388 7.99 32.51 -20.88
N GLN A 389 8.26 33.79 -21.14
CA GLN A 389 8.30 34.33 -22.51
C GLN A 389 9.37 33.63 -23.35
N VAL A 390 10.57 33.41 -22.79
CA VAL A 390 11.63 32.64 -23.46
C VAL A 390 11.16 31.22 -23.76
N PHE A 391 10.57 30.53 -22.78
CA PHE A 391 10.07 29.17 -22.97
C PHE A 391 8.99 29.08 -24.05
N VAL A 392 8.06 30.03 -24.09
CA VAL A 392 7.00 30.09 -25.10
C VAL A 392 7.59 30.39 -26.49
N SER A 393 8.54 31.32 -26.61
CA SER A 393 9.24 31.58 -27.87
C SER A 393 9.97 30.34 -28.40
N ASP A 394 10.59 29.54 -27.52
CA ASP A 394 11.22 28.28 -27.88
C ASP A 394 10.19 27.24 -28.37
N LEU A 395 9.03 27.17 -27.73
CA LEU A 395 7.91 26.31 -28.15
C LEU A 395 7.33 26.72 -29.50
N GLU A 396 7.10 28.01 -29.73
CA GLU A 396 6.61 28.55 -31.00
C GLU A 396 7.62 28.31 -32.12
N SER A 397 8.91 28.46 -31.84
CA SER A 397 9.98 28.10 -32.76
C SER A 397 9.93 26.61 -33.09
N LEU A 398 9.82 25.72 -32.09
CA LEU A 398 9.70 24.28 -32.30
C LEU A 398 8.46 23.93 -33.13
N GLN A 399 7.31 24.52 -32.81
CA GLN A 399 6.06 24.34 -33.54
C GLN A 399 6.20 24.73 -35.02
N LYS A 400 6.93 25.81 -35.32
CA LYS A 400 7.20 26.24 -36.70
C LYS A 400 8.10 25.27 -37.47
N HIS A 401 9.09 24.66 -36.80
CA HIS A 401 10.05 23.76 -37.44
C HIS A 401 9.57 22.31 -37.53
N SER A 402 8.70 21.89 -36.62
CA SER A 402 8.19 20.51 -36.52
C SER A 402 6.71 20.49 -36.16
N PRO A 403 5.84 21.08 -36.99
CA PRO A 403 4.40 21.16 -36.71
C PRO A 403 3.76 19.77 -36.58
N GLU A 404 4.27 18.76 -37.29
CA GLU A 404 3.77 17.39 -37.31
C GLU A 404 4.11 16.57 -36.06
N LEU A 405 4.85 17.14 -35.10
CA LEU A 405 5.25 16.44 -33.88
C LEU A 405 4.00 15.97 -33.11
N ARG A 406 3.97 14.69 -32.76
CA ARG A 406 2.87 14.06 -32.05
C ARG A 406 2.72 14.63 -30.63
N VAL A 407 1.52 15.05 -30.29
CA VAL A 407 1.14 15.55 -28.96
C VAL A 407 -0.06 14.77 -28.43
N ASP A 408 0.01 14.34 -27.18
CA ASP A 408 -1.12 13.78 -26.45
C ASP A 408 -1.71 14.82 -25.50
N ILE A 409 -2.96 15.23 -25.74
CA ILE A 409 -3.75 16.00 -24.78
C ILE A 409 -4.35 15.01 -23.76
N VAL A 410 -4.06 15.20 -22.48
CA VAL A 410 -4.48 14.30 -21.40
C VAL A 410 -5.23 15.06 -20.30
N GLY A 411 -6.34 14.50 -19.85
CA GLY A 411 -7.14 14.96 -18.70
C GLY A 411 -8.64 14.97 -18.97
N GLY A 412 -9.42 14.53 -17.99
CA GLY A 412 -10.89 14.49 -18.10
C GLY A 412 -11.57 15.83 -17.86
N VAL A 413 -10.97 16.70 -17.06
CA VAL A 413 -11.48 18.05 -16.75
C VAL A 413 -10.91 19.03 -17.79
N PRO A 414 -11.73 19.61 -18.71
CA PRO A 414 -11.22 20.38 -19.85
C PRO A 414 -10.26 21.52 -19.49
N LYS A 415 -10.59 22.31 -18.47
CA LYS A 415 -9.76 23.44 -17.98
C LYS A 415 -8.46 23.02 -17.29
N GLU A 416 -8.27 21.73 -17.01
CA GLU A 416 -7.12 21.17 -16.30
C GLU A 416 -6.31 20.21 -17.17
N ARG A 417 -6.57 20.17 -18.48
CA ARG A 417 -5.82 19.31 -19.40
C ARG A 417 -4.38 19.78 -19.55
N VAL A 418 -3.54 18.84 -19.96
CA VAL A 418 -2.14 19.07 -20.30
C VAL A 418 -1.84 18.44 -21.67
N ALA A 419 -1.01 19.12 -22.45
CA ALA A 419 -0.38 18.61 -23.65
C ALA A 419 0.96 17.97 -23.28
N LEU A 420 1.17 16.74 -23.73
CA LEU A 420 2.36 15.93 -23.48
C LEU A 420 3.02 15.60 -24.81
N PHE A 421 4.32 15.85 -24.93
CA PHE A 421 5.05 15.45 -26.13
C PHE A 421 6.55 15.30 -25.87
N GLN A 422 7.19 14.58 -26.78
CA GLN A 422 8.62 14.36 -26.80
C GLN A 422 9.19 14.98 -28.08
N ARG A 423 10.19 15.84 -27.95
CA ARG A 423 10.86 16.47 -29.11
C ARG A 423 11.85 15.52 -29.76
N ASP A 424 12.66 14.86 -28.94
CA ASP A 424 13.67 13.89 -29.33
C ASP A 424 13.86 12.87 -28.20
N LEU A 425 14.80 11.93 -28.33
CA LEU A 425 15.04 10.88 -27.33
C LEU A 425 15.43 11.39 -25.93
N THR A 426 15.72 12.68 -25.77
CA THR A 426 16.23 13.30 -24.56
C THR A 426 15.37 14.45 -24.02
N MET A 427 14.45 15.01 -24.80
CA MET A 427 13.64 16.18 -24.42
C MET A 427 12.14 15.88 -24.37
N TYR A 428 11.53 16.15 -23.21
CA TYR A 428 10.12 15.88 -22.90
C TYR A 428 9.43 17.13 -22.37
N TYR A 429 8.16 17.30 -22.71
CA TYR A 429 7.37 18.49 -22.42
C TYR A 429 6.02 18.13 -21.82
N ILE A 430 5.61 18.94 -20.82
CA ILE A 430 4.24 19.00 -20.31
C ILE A 430 3.82 20.46 -20.31
N VAL A 431 2.79 20.79 -21.08
CA VAL A 431 2.30 22.15 -21.27
C VAL A 431 0.82 22.20 -20.86
N PRO A 432 0.40 23.08 -19.93
CA PRO A 432 -1.02 23.28 -19.64
C PRO A 432 -1.81 23.63 -20.91
N TYR A 433 -2.97 22.99 -21.08
CA TYR A 433 -3.79 23.11 -22.29
C TYR A 433 -5.28 23.25 -21.91
N PRO A 434 -5.72 24.45 -21.47
CA PRO A 434 -7.14 24.72 -21.32
C PRO A 434 -7.72 24.96 -22.72
N GLU A 435 -8.60 24.08 -23.17
CA GLU A 435 -9.25 24.20 -24.50
C GLU A 435 -9.93 25.55 -24.76
#